data_AF-A0A7V2P544-F1
#
_entry.id   AF-A0A7V2P544-F1
#
_cell.length_a   1.000
_cell.length_b   1.000
_cell.length_c   1.000
_cell.angle_alpha   90.00
_cell.angle_beta   90.00
_cell.angle_gamma   90.00
#
_symmetry.space_group_name_H-M   'P 1'
#
loop_
_entity.id
_entity.type
_entity.pdbx_description
1 polymer ?
#
loop_
_entity_poly.entity_id
_entity_poly.type
_entity_poly.pdbx_seq_one_letter_code
_entity_poly.pdbx_strand_id
1 'polypeptide(L)'
;QAELQLTAQRIIPQCTVCKVAHHGSATSTTAWFLDVASPQIAVISAEPDIYGHPHPDVLGRLGEKIGTGNIYRTDKDGTIEFFTDGDRLWMKIG
;
A
#
# COMPACT_ATOMS: atom_id res chain seq x y z
N GLN A 1 -3.08 -1.44 -15.42
CA GLN A 1 -2.69 -0.52 -16.52
C GLN A 1 -2.12 0.82 -16.01
N ALA A 2 -2.70 1.47 -14.99
CA ALA A 2 -2.17 2.74 -14.46
C ALA A 2 -0.75 2.67 -13.85
N GLU A 3 -0.44 1.62 -13.07
CA GLU A 3 0.89 1.47 -12.43
C GLU A 3 2.02 1.40 -13.47
N LEU A 4 1.88 0.56 -14.50
CA LEU A 4 2.85 0.43 -15.61
C LEU A 4 3.10 1.77 -16.31
N GLN A 5 2.06 2.59 -16.45
CA GLN A 5 2.14 3.89 -17.12
C GLN A 5 2.88 4.92 -16.26
N LEU A 6 2.59 4.95 -14.96
CA LEU A 6 3.28 5.82 -14.00
C LEU A 6 4.76 5.45 -13.87
N THR A 7 5.10 4.17 -13.86
CA THR A 7 6.50 3.73 -13.75
C THR A 7 7.28 3.91 -15.05
N ALA A 8 6.68 3.67 -16.21
CA ALA A 8 7.32 3.87 -17.52
C ALA A 8 7.70 5.33 -17.78
N GLN A 9 6.96 6.29 -17.20
CA GLN A 9 7.23 7.71 -17.36
C GLN A 9 8.17 8.28 -16.28
N ARG A 10 8.64 7.47 -15.31
CA ARG A 10 9.44 7.91 -14.13
C ARG A 10 8.76 9.02 -13.30
N ILE A 11 7.42 9.09 -13.31
CA ILE A 11 6.63 10.13 -12.59
C ILE A 11 6.21 9.64 -11.20
N ILE A 12 6.74 8.52 -10.69
CA ILE A 12 6.45 8.10 -9.32
C ILE A 12 7.53 8.70 -8.43
N PRO A 13 7.25 9.82 -7.72
CA PRO A 13 8.12 10.22 -6.63
C PRO A 13 8.07 9.15 -5.56
N GLN A 14 9.19 9.00 -4.86
CA GLN A 14 9.24 8.25 -3.60
C GLN A 14 8.11 8.74 -2.69
N CYS A 15 7.45 7.83 -1.98
CA CYS A 15 6.35 8.18 -1.08
C CYS A 15 6.59 7.64 0.34
N THR A 16 6.02 8.30 1.34
CA THR A 16 6.04 7.79 2.72
C THR A 16 4.97 6.73 2.91
N VAL A 17 3.76 6.98 2.37
CA VAL A 17 2.59 6.11 2.50
C VAL A 17 2.10 5.68 1.11
N CYS A 18 1.92 4.38 0.92
CA CYS A 18 1.31 3.79 -0.27
C CYS A 18 -0.10 3.28 0.06
N LYS A 19 -1.13 3.87 -0.54
CA LYS A 19 -2.45 3.23 -0.61
C LYS A 19 -2.38 2.11 -1.66
N VAL A 20 -2.51 0.88 -1.21
CA VAL A 20 -2.46 -0.31 -2.06
C VAL A 20 -3.63 -0.29 -3.04
N ALA A 21 -3.33 -0.54 -4.32
CA ALA A 21 -4.30 -0.45 -5.39
C ALA A 21 -5.26 -1.65 -5.37
N HIS A 22 -6.53 -1.40 -5.75
CA HIS A 22 -7.58 -2.41 -5.90
C HIS A 22 -7.70 -3.38 -4.71
N HIS A 23 -7.73 -2.84 -3.49
CA HIS A 23 -7.93 -3.63 -2.26
C HIS A 23 -6.87 -4.74 -2.04
N GLY A 24 -5.76 -4.73 -2.78
CA GLY A 24 -4.75 -5.80 -2.76
C GLY A 24 -5.02 -6.94 -3.73
N SER A 25 -5.53 -6.65 -4.93
CA SER A 25 -5.63 -7.61 -6.03
C SER A 25 -4.28 -8.21 -6.42
N ALA A 26 -4.25 -9.49 -6.78
CA ALA A 26 -3.03 -10.22 -7.11
C ALA A 26 -2.17 -9.55 -8.21
N THR A 27 -2.83 -8.82 -9.13
CA THR A 27 -2.18 -8.15 -10.28
C THR A 27 -1.83 -6.69 -10.03
N SER A 28 -2.14 -6.13 -8.86
CA SER A 28 -1.82 -4.75 -8.49
C SER A 28 -0.61 -4.66 -7.56
N THR A 29 -0.12 -3.43 -7.36
CA THR A 29 0.97 -3.08 -6.43
C THR A 29 2.19 -3.97 -6.65
N THR A 30 2.64 -4.01 -7.90
CA THR A 30 3.70 -4.90 -8.37
C THR A 30 5.03 -4.64 -7.63
N ALA A 31 5.94 -5.62 -7.64
CA ALA A 31 7.24 -5.49 -6.97
C ALA A 31 8.03 -4.30 -7.52
N TRP A 32 7.99 -4.13 -8.84
CA TRP A 32 8.60 -3.00 -9.53
C TRP A 32 8.01 -1.65 -9.10
N PHE A 33 6.68 -1.57 -8.95
CA PHE A 33 6.04 -0.36 -8.44
C PHE A 33 6.53 -0.03 -7.01
N LEU A 34 6.62 -1.04 -6.14
CA LEU A 34 7.12 -0.86 -4.77
C LEU A 34 8.59 -0.45 -4.73
N ASP A 35 9.42 -0.97 -5.65
CA ASP A 35 10.83 -0.59 -5.75
C ASP A 35 11.00 0.89 -6.16
N VAL A 36 10.15 1.38 -7.06
CA VAL A 36 10.22 2.77 -7.52
C VAL A 36 9.55 3.73 -6.52
N ALA A 37 8.44 3.34 -5.90
CA ALA A 37 7.74 4.17 -4.91
C ALA A 37 8.44 4.18 -3.54
N SER A 38 9.14 3.09 -3.19
CA SER A 38 9.83 2.85 -1.92
C SER A 38 9.07 3.34 -0.67
N PRO A 39 7.82 2.88 -0.46
CA PRO A 39 7.03 3.31 0.67
C PRO A 39 7.61 2.87 2.01
N GLN A 40 7.32 3.62 3.07
CA GLN A 40 7.59 3.20 4.44
C GLN A 40 6.37 2.47 5.05
N ILE A 41 5.16 2.87 4.64
CA ILE A 41 3.89 2.32 5.12
C ILE A 41 3.02 1.93 3.92
N ALA A 42 2.33 0.79 4.02
CA ALA A 42 1.29 0.40 3.09
C ALA A 42 -0.08 0.32 3.78
N VAL A 43 -1.10 0.91 3.17
CA VAL A 43 -2.49 0.84 3.64
C VAL A 43 -3.36 0.17 2.62
N ILE A 44 -4.05 -0.88 3.05
CA ILE A 44 -4.99 -1.63 2.25
C ILE A 44 -6.39 -1.28 2.75
N SER A 45 -7.17 -0.60 1.91
CA SER A 45 -8.61 -0.56 2.10
C SER A 45 -9.13 -1.96 1.80
N ALA A 46 -9.37 -2.73 2.84
CA ALA A 46 -9.83 -4.11 2.77
C ALA A 46 -11.22 -4.19 3.38
N GLU A 47 -12.06 -5.00 2.75
CA GLU A 47 -13.37 -5.43 3.25
C GLU A 47 -13.50 -6.93 2.95
N PRO A 48 -14.31 -7.68 3.70
CA PRO A 48 -14.62 -9.04 3.32
C PRO A 48 -15.26 -9.05 1.93
N ASP A 49 -14.53 -9.53 0.93
CA ASP A 49 -15.05 -9.66 -0.43
C ASP A 49 -15.01 -11.12 -0.91
N ILE A 50 -15.80 -11.39 -1.94
CA ILE A 50 -15.89 -12.72 -2.56
C ILE A 50 -14.66 -13.07 -3.40
N TYR A 51 -13.75 -12.13 -3.61
CA TYR A 51 -12.57 -12.27 -4.45
C TYR A 51 -11.32 -12.65 -3.64
N GLY A 52 -11.42 -12.65 -2.30
CA GLY A 52 -10.33 -13.04 -1.40
C GLY A 52 -9.27 -11.96 -1.26
N HIS A 53 -9.66 -10.68 -1.36
CA HIS A 53 -8.74 -9.57 -1.12
C HIS A 53 -8.55 -9.28 0.37
N PRO A 54 -7.36 -8.80 0.78
CA PRO A 54 -6.15 -8.71 -0.02
C PRO A 54 -5.52 -10.09 -0.30
N HIS A 55 -5.03 -10.29 -1.52
CA HIS A 55 -4.46 -11.57 -1.94
C HIS A 55 -3.17 -11.88 -1.16
N PRO A 56 -2.91 -13.14 -0.76
CA PRO A 56 -1.71 -13.53 -0.02
C PRO A 56 -0.40 -13.08 -0.68
N ASP A 57 -0.31 -13.17 -2.01
CA ASP A 57 0.87 -12.74 -2.77
C ASP A 57 1.17 -11.23 -2.62
N VAL A 58 0.13 -10.41 -2.49
CA VAL A 58 0.31 -8.96 -2.27
C VAL A 58 0.82 -8.72 -0.85
N LEU A 59 0.26 -9.41 0.15
CA LEU A 59 0.73 -9.32 1.53
C LEU A 59 2.18 -9.81 1.68
N GLY A 60 2.53 -10.92 1.01
CA GLY A 60 3.90 -11.45 0.99
C GLY A 60 4.89 -10.45 0.40
N ARG A 61 4.57 -9.91 -0.79
CA ARG A 61 5.41 -8.91 -1.46
C ARG A 61 5.57 -7.63 -0.66
N LEU A 62 4.50 -7.12 -0.04
CA LEU A 62 4.59 -5.98 0.87
C LEU A 62 5.45 -6.30 2.09
N GLY A 63 5.27 -7.48 2.68
CA GLY A 63 6.06 -7.94 3.81
C GLY A 63 7.56 -8.02 3.50
N GLU A 64 7.91 -8.52 2.31
CA GLU A 64 9.30 -8.57 1.82
C GLU A 64 9.90 -7.18 1.59
N LYS A 65 9.11 -6.23 1.06
CA LYS A 65 9.60 -4.90 0.67
C LYS A 65 9.69 -3.91 1.83
N ILE A 66 8.70 -3.92 2.73
CA ILE A 66 8.58 -2.90 3.79
C ILE A 66 8.45 -3.48 5.20
N GLY A 67 8.35 -4.80 5.36
CA GLY A 67 8.12 -5.46 6.64
C GLY A 67 6.63 -5.54 7.01
N THR A 68 6.22 -6.65 7.62
CA THR A 68 4.81 -6.92 7.95
C THR A 68 4.22 -5.96 8.99
N GLY A 69 5.05 -5.40 9.87
CA GLY A 69 4.63 -4.40 10.86
C GLY A 69 4.28 -3.02 10.28
N ASN A 70 4.55 -2.81 8.98
CA ASN A 70 4.26 -1.56 8.27
C ASN A 70 3.08 -1.69 7.29
N ILE A 71 2.29 -2.76 7.43
CA ILE A 71 1.10 -3.04 6.61
C ILE A 71 -0.14 -2.87 7.48
N TYR A 72 -1.02 -1.95 7.09
CA TYR A 72 -2.28 -1.69 7.79
C TYR A 72 -3.47 -1.99 6.87
N ARG A 73 -4.54 -2.55 7.44
CA ARG A 73 -5.73 -2.96 6.71
C ARG A 73 -7.00 -2.51 7.40
N THR A 74 -7.93 -1.91 6.67
CA THR A 74 -9.18 -1.41 7.27
C THR A 74 -10.08 -2.49 7.85
N ASP A 75 -9.96 -3.74 7.39
CA ASP A 75 -10.71 -4.88 7.92
C ASP A 75 -10.14 -5.46 9.23
N LYS A 76 -8.90 -5.09 9.60
CA LYS A 76 -8.24 -5.52 10.84
C LYS A 76 -8.04 -4.38 11.83
N ASP A 77 -7.62 -3.24 11.30
CA ASP A 77 -7.16 -2.08 12.05
C ASP A 77 -8.25 -0.99 12.12
N GLY A 78 -9.36 -1.14 11.40
CA GLY A 78 -10.42 -0.14 11.35
C GLY A 78 -10.06 1.08 10.49
N THR A 79 -10.49 2.26 10.93
CA THR A 79 -10.17 3.53 10.29
C THR A 79 -8.70 3.89 10.52
N ILE A 80 -8.00 4.22 9.43
CA ILE A 80 -6.60 4.62 9.45
C ILE A 80 -6.53 6.08 8.99
N GLU A 81 -6.15 6.97 9.92
CA GLU A 81 -6.04 8.41 9.68
C GLU A 81 -4.57 8.83 9.66
N PHE A 82 -4.19 9.63 8.65
CA PHE A 82 -2.87 10.25 8.56
C PHE A 82 -2.98 11.76 8.70
N PHE A 83 -2.13 12.33 9.54
CA PHE A 83 -2.01 13.76 9.75
C PHE A 83 -0.58 14.18 9.43
N THR A 84 -0.40 15.33 8.77
CA THR A 84 0.93 15.85 8.46
C THR A 84 0.95 17.36 8.54
N ASP A 85 2.09 17.90 8.97
CA ASP A 85 2.41 19.33 8.91
C ASP A 85 3.30 19.67 7.69
N GLY A 86 3.65 18.68 6.86
CA GLY A 86 4.58 18.79 5.74
C GLY A 86 5.98 18.26 6.03
N ASP A 87 6.40 18.19 7.30
CA ASP A 87 7.70 17.66 7.74
C ASP A 87 7.57 16.32 8.47
N ARG A 88 6.48 16.14 9.20
CA ARG A 88 6.17 14.97 10.02
C ARG A 88 4.85 14.35 9.62
N LEU A 89 4.75 13.05 9.83
CA LEU A 89 3.53 12.27 9.61
C LEU A 89 3.15 11.59 10.94
N TRP A 90 1.91 11.80 11.38
CA TRP A 90 1.29 11.06 12.48
C TRP A 90 0.22 10.14 11.93
N MET A 91 0.06 9.00 12.58
CA MET A 91 -0.93 8.00 12.22
C MET A 91 -1.78 7.66 13.43
N LYS A 92 -3.09 7.54 13.22
CA LYS A 92 -4.06 7.09 14.21
C LYS A 92 -4.85 5.93 13.63
N ILE A 93 -5.05 4.90 14.44
CA ILE A 93 -5.77 3.67 14.11
C ILE A 93 -6.95 3.56 15.08
N GLY A 94 -8.16 3.27 14.58
CA GLY A 94 -9.37 3.22 15.42
C GLY A 94 -10.59 2.58 14.79
#